data_AF-A0A0C9UD43-F1
#
_entry.id   AF-A0A0C9UD43-F1
#
_cell.length_a   1.000
_cell.length_b   1.000
_cell.length_c   1.000
_cell.angle_alpha   90.00
_cell.angle_beta   90.00
_cell.angle_gamma   90.00
#
_symmetry.space_group_name_H-M   'P 1'
#
loop_
_entity.id
_entity.type
_entity.pdbx_description
1 polymer ?
#
loop_
_entity_poly.entity_id
_entity_poly.type
_entity_poly.pdbx_seq_one_letter_code
_entity_poly.pdbx_strand_id
1 'polypeptide(L)'
;DPRFVPILFVSGIGGPLDSEVVLKHALQPALPVVARKELDAYMEKQSENESITPKKSGRGNITYYVGMLFLHRRYHYVGLIRGWDARCEASTEWINQMLVDKLNRGRHQPFYHSLTSDGYVRYVAEENIQPFSRPGLDEIQRLINANEEIGRWFDGVEVLPSGKVRFKLSPESQWIHPEDESFGKEVLTDGIFND
;
A
#
# COMPACT_ATOMS: atom_id res chain seq x y z
N ASP A 1 -6.78 23.33 10.63
CA ASP A 1 -5.48 22.67 10.49
C ASP A 1 -5.69 21.16 10.62
N PRO A 2 -5.31 20.32 9.63
CA PRO A 2 -5.39 18.87 9.76
C PRO A 2 -4.48 18.37 10.88
N ARG A 3 -4.92 17.32 11.61
CA ARG A 3 -4.11 16.68 12.65
C ARG A 3 -3.38 15.48 12.04
N PHE A 4 -2.05 15.52 12.05
CA PHE A 4 -1.19 14.41 11.68
C PHE A 4 -0.81 13.60 12.93
N VAL A 5 -1.04 12.30 12.89
CA VAL A 5 -0.60 11.36 13.93
C VAL A 5 0.48 10.45 13.32
N PRO A 6 1.75 10.58 13.73
CA PRO A 6 2.79 9.68 13.27
C PRO A 6 2.54 8.27 13.80
N ILE A 7 2.86 7.26 12.99
CA ILE A 7 2.97 5.88 13.50
C ILE A 7 4.29 5.81 14.27
N LEU A 8 4.23 6.01 15.60
CA LEU A 8 5.42 5.98 16.46
C LEU A 8 5.86 4.54 16.68
N PHE A 9 7.04 4.20 16.15
CA PHE A 9 7.71 2.92 16.40
C PHE A 9 8.31 2.89 17.80
N VAL A 10 8.10 1.78 18.52
CA VAL A 10 9.09 1.30 19.49
C VAL A 10 10.19 0.63 18.67
N SER A 11 11.42 1.09 18.87
CA SER A 11 12.69 0.68 18.24
C SER A 11 12.92 1.02 16.76
N GLY A 12 13.64 2.14 16.55
CA GLY A 12 14.95 2.08 15.89
C GLY A 12 15.03 2.21 14.37
N ILE A 13 15.60 3.33 13.94
CA ILE A 13 16.17 3.62 12.60
C ILE A 13 15.11 3.98 11.54
N GLY A 14 14.86 5.28 11.42
CA GLY A 14 14.05 5.87 10.36
C GLY A 14 14.75 5.88 9.01
N GLY A 15 13.97 5.57 7.98
CA GLY A 15 14.28 5.66 6.55
C GLY A 15 15.00 4.44 6.00
N PRO A 16 14.57 3.86 4.86
CA PRO A 16 15.43 2.97 4.12
C PRO A 16 16.53 3.85 3.52
N LEU A 17 17.70 3.84 4.17
CA LEU A 17 18.90 3.75 3.37
C LEU A 17 18.66 2.56 2.45
N ASP A 18 18.66 2.77 1.12
CA ASP A 18 18.46 1.72 0.12
C ASP A 18 19.16 0.46 0.63
N SER A 19 18.36 -0.53 1.06
CA SER A 19 18.87 -1.65 1.82
C SER A 19 19.87 -2.41 0.98
N GLU A 20 19.73 -2.37 -0.35
CA GLU A 20 20.73 -2.84 -1.29
C GLU A 20 22.04 -2.04 -1.20
N VAL A 21 21.99 -0.71 -1.20
CA VAL A 21 23.19 0.12 -1.05
C VAL A 21 23.87 -0.13 0.29
N VAL A 22 23.12 -0.18 1.40
CA VAL A 22 23.70 -0.46 2.72
C VAL A 22 24.28 -1.86 2.79
N LEU A 23 23.51 -2.86 2.37
CA LEU A 23 23.92 -4.25 2.46
C LEU A 23 25.10 -4.53 1.54
N LYS A 24 25.11 -4.04 0.28
CA LYS A 24 26.19 -4.28 -0.68
C LYS A 24 27.42 -3.40 -0.48
N HIS A 25 27.24 -2.12 -0.18
CA HIS A 25 28.36 -1.16 -0.19
C HIS A 25 28.93 -0.89 1.20
N ALA A 26 28.12 -1.00 2.26
CA ALA A 26 28.59 -0.78 3.62
C ALA A 26 28.84 -2.10 4.37
N LEU A 27 27.93 -3.07 4.27
CA LEU A 27 27.98 -4.29 5.09
C LEU A 27 28.78 -5.43 4.43
N GLN A 28 28.53 -5.74 3.15
CA GLN A 28 29.18 -6.84 2.42
C GLN A 28 30.73 -6.80 2.48
N PRO A 29 31.40 -5.63 2.34
CA PRO A 29 32.86 -5.56 2.43
C PRO A 29 33.40 -5.90 3.82
N ALA A 30 32.60 -5.70 4.87
CA ALA A 30 32.96 -5.97 6.26
C ALA A 30 32.65 -7.43 6.69
N LEU A 31 31.89 -8.18 5.91
CA LEU A 31 31.49 -9.55 6.26
C LEU A 31 32.54 -10.60 5.83
N PRO A 32 32.63 -11.74 6.55
CA PRO A 32 33.36 -12.93 6.08
C PRO A 32 32.78 -13.50 4.77
N VAL A 33 33.62 -14.14 3.96
CA VAL A 33 33.24 -14.64 2.61
C VAL A 33 32.00 -15.53 2.60
N VAL A 34 31.80 -16.36 3.63
CA VAL A 34 30.62 -17.23 3.76
C VAL A 34 29.34 -16.40 3.95
N ALA A 35 29.39 -15.41 4.85
CA ALA A 35 28.25 -14.52 5.11
C ALA A 35 27.95 -13.60 3.91
N ARG A 36 28.93 -13.29 3.06
CA ARG A 36 28.69 -12.55 1.80
C ARG A 36 27.81 -13.35 0.84
N LYS A 37 28.12 -14.64 0.64
CA LYS A 37 27.32 -15.52 -0.23
C LYS A 37 25.88 -15.66 0.25
N GLU A 38 25.69 -15.77 1.56
CA GLU A 38 24.35 -15.83 2.16
C GLU A 38 23.59 -14.51 1.97
N LEU A 39 24.27 -13.37 2.16
CA LEU A 39 23.70 -12.05 1.91
C LEU A 39 23.34 -11.84 0.43
N ASP A 40 24.20 -12.25 -0.50
CA ASP A 40 23.93 -12.18 -1.94
C ASP A 40 22.69 -13.00 -2.32
N ALA A 41 22.58 -14.25 -1.82
CA ALA A 41 21.42 -15.10 -2.05
C ALA A 41 20.14 -14.54 -1.41
N TYR A 42 20.24 -13.92 -0.23
CA TYR A 42 19.13 -13.22 0.41
C TYR A 42 18.67 -12.02 -0.44
N MET A 43 19.61 -11.22 -0.95
CA MET A 43 19.33 -10.06 -1.79
C MET A 43 18.68 -10.45 -3.13
N GLU A 44 19.16 -11.50 -3.80
CA GLU A 44 18.57 -12.02 -5.05
C GLU A 44 17.13 -12.50 -4.83
N LYS A 45 16.86 -13.16 -3.70
CA LYS A 45 15.51 -13.61 -3.35
C LYS A 45 14.54 -12.45 -3.06
N GLN A 46 15.05 -11.32 -2.54
CA GLN A 46 14.24 -10.13 -2.28
C GLN A 46 13.95 -9.34 -3.56
N SER A 47 14.90 -9.23 -4.49
CA SER A 47 14.73 -8.48 -5.74
C SER A 47 13.75 -9.13 -6.71
N GLU A 48 13.66 -10.47 -6.75
CA GLU A 48 12.61 -11.19 -7.51
C GLU A 48 11.19 -10.91 -6.99
N ASN A 49 11.07 -10.55 -5.72
CA ASN A 49 9.78 -10.29 -5.06
C ASN A 49 9.34 -8.81 -5.17
N GLU A 50 10.25 -7.91 -5.58
CA GLU A 50 10.10 -6.46 -5.44
C GLU A 50 10.65 -5.67 -6.63
N SER A 51 10.19 -5.97 -7.84
CA SER A 51 10.39 -5.07 -8.98
C SER A 51 9.54 -3.80 -8.83
N ILE A 52 9.99 -2.89 -7.96
CA ILE A 52 9.34 -1.61 -7.69
C ILE A 52 9.86 -0.58 -8.70
N THR A 53 9.17 -0.46 -9.83
CA THR A 53 9.40 0.64 -10.77
C THR A 53 8.35 1.72 -10.58
N PRO A 54 8.70 3.02 -10.64
CA PRO A 54 7.73 4.10 -10.66
C PRO A 54 6.68 3.83 -11.75
N LYS A 55 5.40 4.01 -11.42
CA LYS A 55 4.35 3.91 -12.43
C LYS A 55 4.55 5.05 -13.43
N LYS A 56 5.07 4.73 -14.63
CA LYS A 56 5.33 5.69 -15.69
C LYS A 56 3.98 6.23 -16.22
N SER A 57 3.75 7.52 -15.96
CA SER A 57 2.74 8.41 -16.54
C SER A 57 1.25 8.11 -16.31
N GLY A 58 0.66 8.90 -15.39
CA GLY A 58 -0.77 9.21 -15.32
C GLY A 58 -1.63 8.19 -14.56
N ARG A 59 -2.46 8.67 -13.62
CA ARG A 59 -3.49 7.86 -12.95
C ARG A 59 -4.50 7.20 -13.90
N GLY A 60 -4.61 7.62 -15.16
CA GLY A 60 -5.46 6.94 -16.15
C GLY A 60 -6.91 6.77 -15.69
N ASN A 61 -7.38 5.51 -15.61
CA ASN A 61 -8.73 5.12 -15.16
C ASN A 61 -8.80 4.72 -13.68
N ILE A 62 -7.77 5.01 -12.89
CA ILE A 62 -7.69 4.64 -11.47
C ILE A 62 -8.57 5.57 -10.63
N THR A 63 -9.63 5.01 -10.06
CA THR A 63 -10.61 5.78 -9.26
C THR A 63 -10.08 6.10 -7.86
N TYR A 64 -9.53 5.11 -7.17
CA TYR A 64 -9.12 5.22 -5.76
C TYR A 64 -7.61 5.49 -5.64
N TYR A 65 -7.13 5.77 -4.44
CA TYR A 65 -5.75 6.21 -4.24
C TYR A 65 -5.08 5.48 -3.07
N VAL A 66 -3.75 5.42 -3.10
CA VAL A 66 -2.94 4.86 -2.02
C VAL A 66 -3.15 5.66 -0.74
N GLY A 67 -3.34 4.98 0.39
CA GLY A 67 -3.65 5.59 1.68
C GLY A 67 -5.15 5.73 1.97
N MET A 68 -6.03 5.35 1.04
CA MET A 68 -7.47 5.33 1.25
C MET A 68 -7.92 4.05 1.97
N LEU A 69 -8.80 4.20 2.97
CA LEU A 69 -9.51 3.06 3.56
C LEU A 69 -10.78 2.72 2.76
N PHE A 70 -11.15 1.45 2.76
CA PHE A 70 -12.37 0.97 2.13
C PHE A 70 -13.01 -0.18 2.90
N LEU A 71 -14.30 -0.38 2.66
CA LEU A 71 -15.05 -1.58 3.02
C LEU A 71 -15.20 -2.46 1.79
N HIS A 72 -14.85 -3.74 1.91
CA HIS A 72 -15.06 -4.67 0.80
C HIS A 72 -16.56 -4.99 0.65
N ARG A 73 -17.15 -4.69 -0.51
CA ARG A 73 -18.61 -4.78 -0.74
C ARG A 73 -19.23 -6.15 -0.43
N ARG A 74 -18.52 -7.24 -0.74
CA ARG A 74 -19.01 -8.63 -0.53
C ARG A 74 -18.67 -9.23 0.84
N TYR A 75 -17.49 -8.92 1.37
CA TYR A 75 -16.93 -9.62 2.54
C TYR A 75 -16.88 -8.75 3.79
N HIS A 76 -17.20 -7.45 3.64
CA HIS A 76 -17.36 -6.48 4.72
C HIS A 76 -16.14 -6.32 5.65
N TYR A 77 -14.94 -6.71 5.19
CA TYR A 77 -13.70 -6.36 5.88
C TYR A 77 -13.27 -4.93 5.50
N VAL A 78 -12.52 -4.30 6.40
CA VAL A 78 -11.85 -3.03 6.15
C VAL A 78 -10.47 -3.28 5.57
N GLY A 79 -10.14 -2.54 4.51
CA GLY A 79 -8.82 -2.55 3.90
C GLY A 79 -8.25 -1.16 3.73
N LEU A 80 -6.93 -1.09 3.62
CA LEU A 80 -6.14 0.09 3.31
C LEU A 80 -5.40 -0.15 2.00
N ILE A 81 -5.61 0.72 1.02
CA ILE A 81 -4.95 0.63 -0.29
C ILE A 81 -3.49 1.03 -0.16
N ARG A 82 -2.56 0.13 -0.51
CA ARG A 82 -1.11 0.39 -0.55
C ARG A 82 -0.54 0.53 -1.97
N GLY A 83 -1.31 0.18 -3.00
CA GLY A 83 -0.90 0.27 -4.39
C GLY A 83 -2.03 -0.11 -5.35
N TRP A 84 -1.82 0.10 -6.64
CA TRP A 84 -2.80 -0.21 -7.68
C TRP A 84 -2.15 -0.63 -8.99
N ASP A 85 -2.90 -1.39 -9.78
CA ASP A 85 -2.64 -1.75 -11.17
C ASP A 85 -3.86 -1.35 -12.01
N ALA A 86 -3.63 -0.78 -13.20
CA ALA A 86 -4.72 -0.32 -14.10
C ALA A 86 -5.59 -1.46 -14.66
N ARG A 87 -5.07 -2.69 -14.57
CA ARG A 87 -5.74 -3.95 -14.90
C ARG A 87 -5.23 -5.05 -13.96
N CYS A 88 -5.86 -6.21 -13.96
CA CYS A 88 -5.37 -7.36 -13.20
C CYS A 88 -4.04 -7.87 -13.79
N GLU A 89 -2.97 -7.84 -13.00
CA GLU A 89 -1.64 -8.37 -13.37
C GLU A 89 -1.36 -9.74 -12.69
N ALA A 90 -2.39 -10.37 -12.11
CA ALA A 90 -2.27 -11.70 -11.52
C ALA A 90 -2.13 -12.79 -12.58
N SER A 91 -1.60 -13.96 -12.17
CA SER A 91 -1.45 -15.11 -13.05
C SER A 91 -2.82 -15.62 -13.54
N THR A 92 -2.84 -16.25 -14.71
CA THR A 92 -4.07 -16.85 -15.27
C THR A 92 -4.70 -17.88 -14.32
N GLU A 93 -3.87 -18.65 -13.60
CA GLU A 93 -4.35 -19.61 -12.60
C GLU A 93 -5.12 -18.90 -11.49
N TRP A 94 -4.55 -17.82 -10.92
CA TRP A 94 -5.20 -17.05 -9.87
C TRP A 94 -6.49 -16.38 -10.37
N ILE A 95 -6.47 -15.83 -11.59
CA ILE A 95 -7.64 -15.23 -12.23
C ILE A 95 -8.78 -16.25 -12.36
N ASN A 96 -8.47 -17.47 -12.79
CA ASN A 96 -9.46 -18.54 -12.90
C ASN A 96 -9.99 -18.95 -11.52
N GLN A 97 -9.09 -19.15 -10.55
CA GLN A 97 -9.44 -19.57 -9.19
C GLN A 97 -10.33 -18.54 -8.49
N MET A 98 -10.04 -17.24 -8.66
CA MET A 98 -10.78 -16.14 -8.06
C MET A 98 -11.95 -15.65 -8.93
N LEU A 99 -12.20 -16.32 -10.07
CA LEU A 99 -13.27 -16.02 -11.01
C LEU A 99 -13.29 -14.55 -11.47
N VAL A 100 -12.10 -13.95 -11.64
CA VAL A 100 -11.96 -12.53 -11.99
C VAL A 100 -12.71 -12.19 -13.28
N ASP A 101 -12.69 -13.07 -14.29
CA ASP A 101 -13.39 -12.82 -15.55
C ASP A 101 -14.92 -12.83 -15.44
N LYS A 102 -15.47 -13.31 -14.33
CA LYS A 102 -16.92 -13.25 -14.05
C LYS A 102 -17.36 -11.94 -13.39
N LEU A 103 -16.41 -11.09 -13.01
CA LEU A 103 -16.68 -9.74 -12.53
C LEU A 103 -17.19 -8.85 -13.66
N ASN A 104 -17.92 -7.78 -13.36
CA ASN A 104 -18.61 -6.97 -14.37
C ASN A 104 -17.65 -6.38 -15.42
N ARG A 105 -16.46 -5.95 -14.99
CA ARG A 105 -15.38 -5.48 -15.91
C ARG A 105 -14.22 -6.47 -16.02
N GLY A 106 -14.37 -7.67 -15.45
CA GLY A 106 -13.38 -8.73 -15.51
C GLY A 106 -12.00 -8.30 -15.02
N ARG A 107 -10.96 -8.81 -15.69
CA ARG A 107 -9.54 -8.44 -15.48
C ARG A 107 -9.14 -7.07 -16.03
N HIS A 108 -10.00 -6.38 -16.77
CA HIS A 108 -9.67 -5.12 -17.47
C HIS A 108 -9.91 -3.85 -16.63
N GLN A 109 -10.43 -4.01 -15.42
CA GLN A 109 -10.57 -2.91 -14.47
C GLN A 109 -9.35 -2.76 -13.57
N PRO A 110 -9.22 -1.61 -12.87
CA PRO A 110 -8.21 -1.46 -11.84
C PRO A 110 -8.32 -2.52 -10.74
N PHE A 111 -7.16 -2.97 -10.27
CA PHE A 111 -7.02 -3.81 -9.09
C PHE A 111 -6.11 -3.11 -8.08
N TYR A 112 -6.39 -3.32 -6.80
CA TYR A 112 -5.73 -2.62 -5.71
C TYR A 112 -5.06 -3.63 -4.78
N HIS A 113 -3.80 -3.35 -4.44
CA HIS A 113 -3.07 -4.03 -3.39
C HIS A 113 -3.48 -3.42 -2.06
N SER A 114 -3.96 -4.22 -1.12
CA SER A 114 -4.47 -3.71 0.17
C SER A 114 -3.93 -4.48 1.36
N LEU A 115 -3.72 -3.77 2.46
CA LEU A 115 -3.57 -4.31 3.80
C LEU A 115 -4.95 -4.40 4.45
N THR A 116 -5.19 -5.36 5.33
CA THR A 116 -6.51 -5.55 5.96
C THR A 116 -6.41 -5.57 7.47
N SER A 117 -7.51 -5.26 8.16
CA SER A 117 -7.52 -5.15 9.63
C SER A 117 -7.29 -6.48 10.35
N ASP A 118 -7.34 -7.60 9.64
CA ASP A 118 -6.95 -8.94 10.07
C ASP A 118 -5.48 -9.29 9.69
N GLY A 119 -4.72 -8.35 9.15
CA GLY A 119 -3.28 -8.49 8.89
C GLY A 119 -2.92 -9.15 7.56
N TYR A 120 -3.90 -9.43 6.70
CA TYR A 120 -3.63 -10.04 5.40
C TYR A 120 -3.39 -9.00 4.30
N VAL A 121 -2.56 -9.39 3.34
CA VAL A 121 -2.44 -8.71 2.05
C VAL A 121 -3.49 -9.26 1.09
N ARG A 122 -4.21 -8.38 0.39
CA ARG A 122 -5.24 -8.77 -0.59
C ARG A 122 -5.06 -8.00 -1.90
N TYR A 123 -5.53 -8.63 -2.98
CA TYR A 123 -5.59 -8.03 -4.32
C TYR A 123 -7.05 -7.94 -4.75
N VAL A 124 -7.56 -6.71 -4.86
CA VAL A 124 -9.00 -6.42 -4.84
C VAL A 124 -9.40 -5.68 -6.12
N ALA A 125 -10.40 -6.20 -6.83
CA ALA A 125 -10.98 -5.51 -7.98
C ALA A 125 -11.68 -4.21 -7.56
N GLU A 126 -11.57 -3.16 -8.38
CA GLU A 126 -12.20 -1.85 -8.12
C GLU A 126 -13.70 -1.94 -7.80
N GLU A 127 -14.44 -2.81 -8.51
CA GLU A 127 -15.87 -2.98 -8.29
C GLU A 127 -16.25 -3.54 -6.92
N ASN A 128 -15.28 -4.04 -6.14
CA ASN A 128 -15.50 -4.51 -4.77
C ASN A 128 -15.14 -3.49 -3.69
N ILE A 129 -14.65 -2.31 -4.06
CA ILE A 129 -14.22 -1.27 -3.13
C ILE A 129 -15.36 -0.27 -2.90
N GLN A 130 -15.69 -0.04 -1.63
CA GLN A 130 -16.53 1.06 -1.16
C GLN A 130 -15.68 1.99 -0.28
N PRO A 131 -15.57 3.29 -0.59
CA PRO A 131 -14.86 4.25 0.26
C PRO A 131 -15.32 4.19 1.72
N PHE A 132 -14.36 4.27 2.63
CA PHE A 132 -14.63 4.26 4.07
C PHE A 132 -13.81 5.35 4.75
N SER A 133 -14.15 6.62 4.46
CA SER A 133 -13.29 7.75 4.85
C SER A 133 -13.41 8.16 6.32
N ARG A 134 -14.35 7.60 7.09
CA ARG A 134 -14.55 7.93 8.52
C ARG A 134 -14.47 6.69 9.44
N PRO A 135 -13.33 6.00 9.49
CA PRO A 135 -13.13 4.91 10.44
C PRO A 135 -13.10 5.43 11.89
N GLY A 136 -13.57 4.59 12.83
CA GLY A 136 -13.33 4.82 14.25
C GLY A 136 -11.85 4.59 14.61
N LEU A 137 -11.40 5.16 15.73
CA LEU A 137 -10.01 5.02 16.19
C LEU A 137 -9.61 3.55 16.41
N ASP A 138 -10.51 2.73 16.94
CA ASP A 138 -10.25 1.31 17.15
C ASP A 138 -9.96 0.58 15.83
N GLU A 139 -10.60 0.99 14.74
CA GLU A 139 -10.37 0.40 13.43
C GLU A 139 -9.00 0.77 12.88
N ILE A 140 -8.62 2.04 13.01
CA ILE A 140 -7.28 2.52 12.63
C ILE A 140 -6.22 1.77 13.44
N GLN A 141 -6.41 1.62 14.74
CA GLN A 141 -5.46 0.93 15.61
C GLN A 141 -5.36 -0.56 15.28
N ARG A 142 -6.49 -1.23 14.98
CA ARG A 142 -6.50 -2.63 14.53
C ARG A 142 -5.68 -2.80 13.26
N LEU A 143 -5.88 -1.93 12.27
CA LEU A 143 -5.15 -1.98 11.02
C LEU A 143 -3.64 -1.78 11.22
N ILE A 144 -3.24 -0.80 12.05
CA ILE A 144 -1.82 -0.55 12.36
C ILE A 144 -1.22 -1.75 13.08
N ASN A 145 -1.90 -2.29 14.10
CA ASN A 145 -1.37 -3.38 14.92
C ASN A 145 -1.29 -4.72 14.17
N ALA A 146 -2.21 -4.96 13.23
CA ALA A 146 -2.26 -6.21 12.49
C ALA A 146 -1.22 -6.29 11.36
N ASN A 147 -0.60 -5.17 10.97
CA ASN A 147 0.28 -5.10 9.82
C ASN A 147 1.67 -4.57 10.23
N GLU A 148 2.59 -5.46 10.60
CA GLU A 148 3.94 -5.10 11.07
C GLU A 148 4.71 -4.22 10.08
N GLU A 149 4.56 -4.50 8.77
CA GLU A 149 5.23 -3.78 7.69
C GLU A 149 4.46 -2.54 7.19
N ILE A 150 3.45 -2.06 7.92
CA ILE A 150 2.63 -0.92 7.46
C ILE A 150 3.46 0.35 7.24
N GLY A 151 4.51 0.56 8.05
CA GLY A 151 5.38 1.74 7.96
C GLY A 151 6.25 1.79 6.72
N ARG A 152 6.43 0.66 6.02
CA ARG A 152 7.04 0.65 4.69
C ARG A 152 6.24 1.46 3.69
N TRP A 153 4.92 1.48 3.85
CA TRP A 153 3.98 2.10 2.91
C TRP A 153 3.48 3.46 3.38
N PHE A 154 3.42 3.68 4.71
CA PHE A 154 2.78 4.86 5.29
C PHE A 154 3.56 5.44 6.47
N ASP A 155 3.68 6.77 6.51
CA ASP A 155 4.37 7.51 7.58
C ASP A 155 3.46 7.89 8.76
N GLY A 156 2.14 7.84 8.56
CA GLY A 156 1.19 8.27 9.56
C GLY A 156 -0.24 8.33 9.07
N VAL A 157 -1.12 8.82 9.94
CA VAL A 157 -2.54 9.01 9.67
C VAL A 157 -2.86 10.50 9.71
N GLU A 158 -3.53 10.99 8.66
CA GLU A 158 -4.01 12.35 8.57
C GLU A 158 -5.52 12.37 8.80
N VAL A 159 -5.94 13.17 9.79
CA VAL A 159 -7.35 13.43 10.09
C VAL A 159 -7.67 14.84 9.65
N LEU A 160 -8.52 14.96 8.63
CA LEU A 160 -8.98 16.24 8.11
C LEU A 160 -9.99 16.89 9.08
N PRO A 161 -10.16 18.22 9.02
CA PRO A 161 -11.17 18.92 9.83
C PRO A 161 -12.60 18.40 9.68
N SER A 162 -12.92 17.78 8.53
CA SER A 162 -14.22 17.14 8.25
C SER A 162 -14.43 15.80 8.98
N GLY A 163 -13.43 15.33 9.72
CA GLY A 163 -13.40 14.02 10.36
C GLY A 163 -13.04 12.88 9.40
N LYS A 164 -12.81 13.17 8.11
CA LYS A 164 -12.31 12.18 7.16
C LYS A 164 -10.84 11.85 7.44
N VAL A 165 -10.45 10.61 7.15
CA VAL A 165 -9.15 10.03 7.48
C VAL A 165 -8.52 9.44 6.23
N ARG A 166 -7.20 9.57 6.13
CA ARG A 166 -6.34 8.80 5.22
C ARG A 166 -4.99 8.49 5.86
N PHE A 167 -4.29 7.53 5.28
CA PHE A 167 -2.90 7.29 5.60
C PHE A 167 -2.01 8.12 4.68
N LYS A 168 -1.00 8.76 5.26
CA LYS A 168 0.01 9.53 4.54
C LYS A 168 1.06 8.57 4.00
N LEU A 169 1.37 8.68 2.71
CA LEU A 169 2.36 7.82 2.05
C LEU A 169 3.75 8.00 2.68
N SER A 170 4.51 6.91 2.75
CA SER A 170 5.96 6.95 2.97
C SER A 170 6.68 7.57 1.76
N PRO A 171 7.94 8.01 1.89
CA PRO A 171 8.72 8.55 0.78
C PRO A 171 8.81 7.58 -0.42
N GLU A 172 8.95 6.28 -0.14
CA GLU A 172 9.05 5.24 -1.17
C GLU A 172 7.71 5.09 -1.90
N SER A 173 6.61 5.03 -1.16
CA SER A 173 5.27 4.95 -1.75
C SER A 173 4.93 6.19 -2.57
N GLN A 174 5.34 7.36 -2.10
CA GLN A 174 5.18 8.61 -2.84
C GLN A 174 6.02 8.62 -4.12
N TRP A 175 7.22 8.05 -4.11
CA TRP A 175 8.03 7.92 -5.33
C TRP A 175 7.40 6.98 -6.36
N ILE A 176 6.75 5.91 -5.92
CA ILE A 176 6.03 4.96 -6.79
C ILE A 176 4.73 5.57 -7.33
N HIS A 177 3.99 6.28 -6.46
CA HIS A 177 2.66 6.85 -6.70
C HIS A 177 2.64 8.37 -6.43
N PRO A 178 3.38 9.19 -7.21
CA PRO A 178 3.59 10.61 -6.91
C PRO A 178 2.31 11.47 -6.99
N GLU A 179 1.31 11.03 -7.74
CA GLU A 179 0.04 11.76 -7.94
C GLU A 179 -0.99 11.49 -6.83
N ASP A 180 -0.81 10.43 -6.02
CA ASP A 180 -1.84 9.96 -5.08
C ASP A 180 -1.93 10.81 -3.82
N GLU A 181 -0.82 11.42 -3.41
CA GLU A 181 -0.78 12.29 -2.23
C GLU A 181 -1.65 13.56 -2.44
N SER A 182 -1.55 14.20 -3.59
CA SER A 182 -2.37 15.38 -3.94
C SER A 182 -3.80 14.99 -4.25
N PHE A 183 -4.01 13.95 -5.06
CA PHE A 183 -5.36 13.48 -5.41
C PHE A 183 -6.16 13.05 -4.19
N GLY A 184 -5.53 12.33 -3.26
CA GLY A 184 -6.20 11.90 -2.03
C GLY A 184 -6.62 13.07 -1.14
N LYS A 185 -5.89 14.20 -1.14
CA LYS A 185 -6.31 15.42 -0.43
C LYS A 185 -7.55 16.02 -1.09
N GLU A 186 -7.49 16.22 -2.40
CA GLU A 186 -8.56 16.81 -3.21
C GLU A 186 -9.88 16.02 -3.07
N VAL A 187 -9.82 14.70 -3.18
CA VAL A 187 -11.02 13.85 -3.06
C VAL A 187 -11.68 13.97 -1.68
N LEU A 188 -10.89 14.05 -0.62
CA LEU A 188 -11.43 14.17 0.74
C LEU A 188 -11.96 15.57 1.03
N THR A 189 -11.38 16.63 0.45
CA THR A 189 -11.87 18.00 0.59
C THR A 189 -13.12 18.26 -0.23
N ASP A 190 -13.15 17.77 -1.47
CA ASP A 190 -14.17 18.13 -2.46
C ASP A 190 -15.40 17.23 -2.36
N GLY A 191 -15.35 16.21 -1.49
CA GLY A 191 -16.48 15.32 -1.24
C GLY A 191 -16.78 14.38 -2.40
N ILE A 192 -15.80 14.12 -3.26
CA ILE A 192 -15.96 13.29 -4.48
C ILE A 192 -16.45 11.88 -4.11
N PHE A 193 -15.98 11.34 -2.98
CA PHE A 193 -16.52 10.11 -2.41
C PHE A 193 -17.50 10.42 -1.28
N ASN A 194 -18.73 9.93 -1.47
CA ASN A 194 -19.73 9.80 -0.41
C ASN A 194 -19.58 8.40 0.20
N ASP A 195 -19.33 8.36 1.51
CA ASP A 195 -19.36 7.12 2.31
C ASP A 195 -20.80 6.71 2.61
#